data_AF-A0A3B1C386-F1
#
_entry.id   AF-A0A3B1C386-F1
#
_cell.length_a   1.000
_cell.length_b   1.000
_cell.length_c   1.000
_cell.angle_alpha   90.00
_cell.angle_beta   90.00
_cell.angle_gamma   90.00
#
_symmetry.space_group_name_H-M   'P 1'
#
loop_
_entity.id
_entity.type
_entity.pdbx_description
1 polymer ?
#
loop_
_entity_poly.entity_id
_entity_poly.type
_entity_poly.pdbx_seq_one_letter_code
_entity_poly.pdbx_strand_id
1 'polypeptide(L)'
;RDCTGRSKVAVRSKKPGVDPVGACVGVRGGRIQPIAKELADEKIDVFSWDDDPKALIASALVPAKNVQVIPAREEKRAYVIVPDEQLSLAIGKKGVNVKLAVKISRWELDVVSRKEYEENLARIHNTQNQSGDNQETVAKTKIDYNAGDAD
;
A
#
# COMPACT_ATOMS: atom_id res chain seq x y z
N ARG A 1 11.22 5.79 -10.50
CA ARG A 1 12.57 5.21 -10.64
C ARG A 1 13.43 5.70 -9.49
N ASP A 2 14.18 4.81 -8.86
CA ASP A 2 15.19 5.14 -7.86
C ASP A 2 16.59 4.87 -8.43
N CYS A 3 17.62 5.56 -7.92
CA CYS A 3 18.99 5.36 -8.38
C CYS A 3 19.55 3.98 -8.02
N THR A 4 18.86 3.21 -7.16
CA THR A 4 19.27 1.88 -6.70
C THR A 4 18.89 0.73 -7.64
N GLY A 5 18.44 1.02 -8.87
CA GLY A 5 18.02 -0.04 -9.81
C GLY A 5 16.68 -0.68 -9.47
N ARG A 6 15.72 0.12 -8.97
CA ARG A 6 14.31 -0.29 -8.85
C ARG A 6 13.38 0.77 -9.43
N SER A 7 12.39 0.31 -10.19
CA SER A 7 11.32 1.13 -10.73
C SER A 7 9.95 0.54 -10.42
N LYS A 8 8.99 1.45 -10.29
CA LYS A 8 7.58 1.15 -10.12
C LYS A 8 6.82 1.80 -11.26
N VAL A 9 6.01 1.03 -11.95
CA VAL A 9 5.26 1.45 -13.14
C VAL A 9 3.80 1.10 -12.92
N ALA A 10 2.98 2.14 -12.77
CA ALA A 10 1.54 1.98 -12.66
C ALA A 10 0.91 2.02 -14.06
N VAL A 11 0.03 1.07 -14.35
CA VAL A 11 -0.59 0.93 -15.68
C VAL A 11 -2.11 0.86 -15.56
N ARG A 12 -2.83 1.45 -16.52
CA ARG A 12 -4.29 1.33 -16.63
C ARG A 12 -4.69 1.00 -18.05
N SER A 13 -5.79 0.25 -18.20
CA SER A 13 -6.40 0.00 -19.50
C SER A 13 -7.47 1.04 -19.78
N LYS A 14 -7.55 1.52 -21.03
CA LYS A 14 -8.70 2.31 -21.52
C LYS A 14 -9.83 1.44 -22.04
N LYS A 15 -9.57 0.14 -22.24
CA LYS A 15 -10.54 -0.83 -22.76
C LYS A 15 -11.04 -1.72 -21.62
N PRO A 16 -12.35 -1.79 -21.38
CA PRO A 16 -12.94 -2.74 -20.45
C PRO A 16 -12.53 -4.19 -20.79
N GLY A 17 -12.35 -5.03 -19.77
CA GLY A 17 -11.99 -6.44 -19.93
C GLY A 17 -10.54 -6.73 -20.32
N VAL A 18 -9.70 -5.70 -20.50
CA VAL A 18 -8.26 -5.86 -20.75
C VAL A 18 -7.49 -5.65 -19.46
N ASP A 19 -6.78 -6.69 -19.01
CA ASP A 19 -5.82 -6.60 -17.90
C ASP A 19 -4.58 -5.79 -18.33
N PRO A 20 -4.36 -4.58 -17.76
CA PRO A 20 -3.22 -3.76 -18.15
C PRO A 20 -1.89 -4.33 -17.67
N VAL A 21 -1.84 -5.02 -16.52
CA VAL A 21 -0.59 -5.58 -15.97
C VAL A 21 -0.16 -6.76 -16.82
N GLY A 22 -1.06 -7.71 -17.07
CA GLY A 22 -0.83 -8.83 -17.99
C GLY A 22 -0.41 -8.34 -19.37
N ALA A 23 -1.07 -7.29 -19.89
CA ALA A 23 -0.75 -6.62 -21.16
C ALA A 23 0.62 -5.92 -21.20
N CYS A 24 1.23 -5.59 -20.06
CA CYS A 24 2.58 -5.02 -20.02
C CYS A 24 3.65 -6.08 -19.71
N VAL A 25 3.34 -7.06 -18.86
CA VAL A 25 4.28 -8.09 -18.38
C VAL A 25 4.47 -9.19 -19.43
N GLY A 26 3.40 -9.63 -20.08
CA GLY A 26 3.40 -10.77 -21.00
C GLY A 26 3.46 -12.12 -20.27
N VAL A 27 3.28 -13.20 -21.02
CA VAL A 27 3.31 -14.57 -20.47
C VAL A 27 4.66 -14.79 -19.78
N ARG A 28 4.63 -15.09 -18.48
CA ARG A 28 5.82 -15.30 -17.63
C ARG A 28 6.85 -14.15 -17.71
N GLY A 29 6.40 -12.92 -17.95
CA GLY A 29 7.29 -11.76 -18.00
C GLY A 29 8.02 -11.56 -19.33
N GLY A 30 7.63 -12.28 -20.40
CA GLY A 30 8.34 -12.23 -21.69
C GLY A 30 8.45 -10.84 -22.34
N ARG A 31 7.64 -9.85 -21.93
CA ARG A 31 7.76 -8.47 -22.41
C ARG A 31 8.58 -7.57 -21.49
N ILE A 32 8.41 -7.73 -20.19
CA ILE A 32 9.07 -6.84 -19.21
C ILE A 32 10.53 -7.28 -18.92
N GLN A 33 10.83 -8.58 -19.01
CA GLN A 33 12.16 -9.11 -18.71
C GLN A 33 13.25 -8.61 -19.68
N PRO A 34 13.04 -8.55 -21.02
CA PRO A 34 14.02 -7.95 -21.93
C PRO A 34 14.33 -6.49 -21.60
N ILE A 35 13.31 -5.69 -21.26
CA ILE A 35 13.47 -4.28 -20.86
C ILE A 35 14.28 -4.18 -19.57
N ALA A 36 13.98 -5.02 -18.57
CA ALA A 36 14.75 -5.05 -17.33
C ALA A 36 16.23 -5.38 -17.58
N LYS A 37 16.51 -6.31 -18.50
CA LYS A 37 17.88 -6.70 -18.88
C LYS A 37 18.63 -5.56 -19.58
N GLU A 38 17.97 -4.83 -20.47
CA GLU A 38 18.55 -3.62 -21.11
C GLU A 38 18.87 -2.52 -20.09
N LEU A 39 18.12 -2.49 -18.98
CA LEU A 39 18.33 -1.55 -17.87
C LEU A 39 19.25 -2.13 -16.78
N ALA A 40 20.22 -2.97 -17.15
CA ALA A 40 21.19 -3.59 -16.24
C ALA A 40 20.53 -4.36 -15.08
N ASP A 41 19.55 -5.20 -15.44
CA ASP A 41 18.78 -6.04 -14.52
C ASP A 41 18.00 -5.25 -13.44
N GLU A 42 17.54 -4.05 -13.81
CA GLU A 42 16.69 -3.21 -12.96
C GLU A 42 15.43 -3.98 -12.51
N LYS A 43 15.10 -3.91 -11.22
CA LYS A 43 13.84 -4.49 -10.69
C LYS A 43 12.67 -3.58 -11.07
N ILE A 44 11.84 -4.03 -12.00
CA ILE A 44 10.67 -3.28 -12.45
C ILE A 44 9.40 -3.94 -11.89
N ASP A 45 8.72 -3.26 -10.97
CA ASP A 45 7.40 -3.65 -10.50
C ASP A 45 6.34 -2.98 -11.38
N VAL A 46 5.51 -3.80 -12.04
CA VAL A 46 4.34 -3.33 -12.80
C VAL A 46 3.08 -3.67 -12.01
N PHE A 47 2.20 -2.69 -11.80
CA PHE A 47 0.95 -2.88 -11.06
C PHE A 47 -0.17 -2.01 -11.64
N SER A 48 -1.41 -2.37 -11.32
CA SER A 48 -2.58 -1.63 -11.79
C SER A 48 -2.70 -0.28 -11.10
N TRP A 49 -2.88 0.77 -11.90
CA TRP A 49 -3.31 2.07 -11.41
C TRP A 49 -4.80 2.02 -11.07
N ASP A 50 -5.17 2.66 -9.97
CA ASP A 50 -6.55 2.89 -9.57
C ASP A 50 -6.71 4.37 -9.16
N ASP A 51 -7.91 4.91 -9.33
CA ASP A 51 -8.23 6.28 -8.92
C ASP A 51 -8.64 6.32 -7.44
N ASP A 52 -9.06 5.20 -6.85
CA ASP A 52 -9.20 5.06 -5.40
C ASP A 52 -7.80 5.02 -4.74
N PRO A 53 -7.47 5.97 -3.84
CA PRO A 53 -6.17 5.99 -3.18
C PRO A 53 -5.88 4.71 -2.39
N LYS A 54 -6.88 4.04 -1.81
CA LYS A 54 -6.65 2.80 -1.06
C LYS A 54 -6.13 1.71 -2.00
N ALA A 55 -6.84 1.47 -3.11
CA ALA A 55 -6.47 0.49 -4.11
C ALA A 55 -5.11 0.82 -4.78
N LEU A 56 -4.86 2.10 -5.08
CA LEU A 56 -3.59 2.55 -5.67
C LEU A 56 -2.40 2.30 -4.73
N ILE A 57 -2.53 2.66 -3.45
CA ILE A 57 -1.46 2.50 -2.44
C ILE A 57 -1.17 1.01 -2.22
N ALA A 58 -2.21 0.18 -2.08
CA ALA A 58 -2.06 -1.27 -1.91
C ALA A 58 -1.31 -1.89 -3.11
N SER A 59 -1.72 -1.53 -4.33
CA SER A 59 -1.08 -2.01 -5.56
C SER A 59 0.36 -1.51 -5.73
N ALA A 60 0.66 -0.29 -5.26
CA ALA A 60 2.00 0.28 -5.33
C ALA A 60 3.01 -0.43 -4.44
N LEU A 61 2.58 -1.16 -3.41
CA LEU A 61 3.47 -1.85 -2.45
C LEU A 61 3.91 -3.25 -2.88
N VAL A 62 3.51 -3.72 -4.08
CA VAL A 62 4.03 -4.95 -4.70
C VAL A 62 5.55 -5.01 -4.54
N PRO A 63 6.11 -6.17 -4.11
CA PRO A 63 5.48 -7.49 -3.99
C PRO A 63 4.82 -7.82 -2.63
N ALA A 64 4.67 -6.86 -1.71
CA ALA A 64 3.98 -7.12 -0.44
C ALA A 64 2.52 -7.53 -0.68
N LYS A 65 2.05 -8.52 0.08
CA LYS A 65 0.69 -9.08 -0.01
C LYS A 65 -0.15 -8.76 1.22
N ASN A 66 -1.46 -8.92 1.10
CA ASN A 66 -2.43 -8.72 2.19
C ASN A 66 -2.31 -7.34 2.85
N VAL A 67 -2.09 -6.32 2.01
CA VAL A 67 -1.90 -4.93 2.43
C VAL A 67 -3.27 -4.30 2.69
N GLN A 68 -3.50 -3.83 3.92
CA GLN A 68 -4.66 -3.04 4.28
C GLN A 68 -4.28 -1.56 4.35
N VAL A 69 -5.10 -0.68 3.78
CA VAL A 69 -4.82 0.77 3.71
C VAL A 69 -5.95 1.55 4.37
N ILE A 70 -5.59 2.34 5.38
CA ILE A 70 -6.49 3.24 6.11
C ILE A 70 -6.05 4.68 5.84
N PRO A 71 -6.75 5.40 4.94
CA PRO A 71 -6.40 6.78 4.60
C PRO A 71 -6.93 7.75 5.66
N ALA A 72 -6.03 8.57 6.21
CA ALA A 72 -6.37 9.77 6.95
C ALA A 72 -6.55 10.91 5.95
N ARG A 73 -7.79 11.10 5.47
CA ARG A 73 -8.11 12.00 4.34
C ARG A 73 -7.75 13.47 4.59
N GLU A 74 -7.70 13.88 5.86
CA GLU A 74 -7.40 15.26 6.24
C GLU A 74 -5.94 15.65 5.91
N GLU A 75 -5.01 14.69 5.81
CA GLU A 75 -3.56 14.96 5.75
C GLU A 75 -2.83 14.37 4.52
N LYS A 76 -3.54 13.75 3.56
CA LYS A 76 -2.92 12.91 2.50
C LYS A 76 -1.93 11.88 3.08
N ARG A 77 -2.26 11.35 4.25
CA ARG A 77 -1.52 10.32 4.96
C ARG A 77 -2.32 9.03 4.99
N ALA A 78 -1.67 7.89 4.91
CA ALA A 78 -2.32 6.59 5.00
C ALA A 78 -1.53 5.64 5.89
N TYR A 79 -2.24 4.98 6.81
CA TYR A 79 -1.73 3.84 7.54
C TYR A 79 -1.82 2.61 6.66
N VAL A 80 -0.68 1.94 6.50
CA VAL A 80 -0.55 0.73 5.71
C VAL A 80 -0.22 -0.39 6.67
N ILE A 81 -1.17 -1.31 6.84
CA ILE A 81 -1.04 -2.45 7.73
C ILE A 81 -0.72 -3.67 6.89
N VAL A 82 0.37 -4.35 7.23
CA VAL A 82 0.81 -5.57 6.55
C VAL A 82 1.02 -6.70 7.55
N PRO A 83 0.97 -7.97 7.12
CA PRO A 83 1.43 -9.07 7.95
C PRO A 83 2.88 -8.85 8.40
N ASP A 84 3.22 -9.32 9.60
CA ASP A 84 4.56 -9.14 10.19
C ASP A 84 5.66 -9.70 9.28
N GLU A 85 5.42 -10.83 8.63
CA GLU A 85 6.34 -11.44 7.66
C GLU A 85 6.52 -10.62 6.37
N GLN A 86 5.55 -9.75 6.05
CA GLN A 86 5.59 -8.87 4.87
C GLN A 86 6.16 -7.49 5.19
N LEU A 87 6.35 -7.11 6.47
CA LEU A 87 6.80 -5.77 6.86
C LEU A 87 8.12 -5.37 6.19
N SER A 88 9.11 -6.25 6.26
CA SER A 88 10.43 -6.01 5.63
C SER A 88 10.32 -5.85 4.11
N LEU A 89 9.44 -6.62 3.46
CA LEU A 89 9.23 -6.57 2.02
C LEU A 89 8.49 -5.28 1.61
N ALA A 90 7.47 -4.90 2.39
CA ALA A 90 6.68 -3.70 2.20
C ALA A 90 7.57 -2.44 2.30
N ILE A 91 8.43 -2.35 3.32
CA ILE A 91 9.41 -1.27 3.48
C ILE A 91 10.45 -1.31 2.35
N GLY A 92 11.00 -2.50 2.10
CA GLY A 92 12.09 -2.73 1.16
C GLY A 92 13.45 -2.24 1.68
N LYS A 93 14.52 -2.67 1.01
CA LYS A 93 15.90 -2.28 1.36
C LYS A 93 16.03 -0.75 1.38
N LYS A 94 16.48 -0.18 2.50
CA LYS A 94 16.61 1.29 2.72
C LYS A 94 15.30 2.09 2.52
N GLY A 95 14.14 1.42 2.65
CA GLY A 95 12.83 2.03 2.44
C GLY A 95 12.49 2.32 0.98
N VAL A 96 13.24 1.78 0.01
CA VAL A 96 13.07 2.11 -1.41
C VAL A 96 11.67 1.76 -1.91
N ASN A 97 11.07 0.66 -1.44
CA ASN A 97 9.75 0.23 -1.90
C ASN A 97 8.67 1.25 -1.49
N VAL A 98 8.64 1.63 -0.21
CA VAL A 98 7.73 2.67 0.31
C VAL A 98 8.00 4.02 -0.32
N LYS A 99 9.27 4.43 -0.47
CA LYS A 99 9.62 5.71 -1.11
C LYS A 99 9.10 5.79 -2.55
N LEU A 100 9.17 4.69 -3.31
CA LEU A 100 8.62 4.64 -4.65
C LEU A 100 7.08 4.66 -4.63
N ALA A 101 6.44 3.98 -3.67
CA ALA A 101 4.99 4.03 -3.50
C ALA A 101 4.51 5.45 -3.16
N VAL A 102 5.12 6.14 -2.20
CA VAL A 102 4.87 7.56 -1.85
C VAL A 102 4.99 8.46 -3.08
N LYS A 103 6.05 8.27 -3.90
CA LYS A 103 6.25 9.06 -5.12
C LYS A 103 5.13 8.88 -6.15
N ILE A 104 4.53 7.68 -6.23
CA ILE A 104 3.47 7.37 -7.19
C ILE A 104 2.11 7.79 -6.67
N SER A 105 1.77 7.41 -5.44
CA SER A 105 0.47 7.73 -4.83
C SER A 105 0.34 9.22 -4.53
N ARG A 106 1.46 9.90 -4.21
CA ARG A 106 1.48 11.26 -3.63
C ARG A 106 0.86 11.32 -2.23
N TRP A 107 0.90 10.20 -1.50
CA TRP A 107 0.49 10.09 -0.10
C TRP A 107 1.69 9.80 0.78
N GLU A 108 1.67 10.32 2.00
CA GLU A 108 2.56 9.88 3.06
C GLU A 108 2.08 8.52 3.58
N LEU A 109 3.00 7.55 3.70
CA LEU A 109 2.65 6.16 4.03
C LEU A 109 3.36 5.74 5.33
N ASP A 110 2.56 5.44 6.35
CA ASP A 110 3.03 4.85 7.60
C ASP A 110 2.81 3.35 7.55
N VAL A 111 3.88 2.59 7.30
CA VAL A 111 3.82 1.13 7.18
C VAL A 111 4.12 0.47 8.51
N VAL A 112 3.17 -0.29 9.03
CA VAL A 112 3.24 -0.99 10.32
C VAL A 112 2.82 -2.45 10.17
N SER A 113 3.29 -3.33 11.06
CA SER A 113 2.76 -4.68 11.10
C SER A 113 1.38 -4.71 11.75
N ARG A 114 0.62 -5.80 11.53
CA ARG A 114 -0.68 -6.00 12.19
C ARG A 114 -0.53 -5.96 13.71
N LYS A 115 0.46 -6.66 14.24
CA LYS A 115 0.74 -6.68 15.68
C LYS A 115 1.04 -5.28 16.22
N GLU A 116 1.92 -4.54 15.55
CA GLU A 116 2.28 -3.18 15.95
C GLU A 116 1.06 -2.24 15.91
N TYR A 117 0.21 -2.39 14.90
CA TYR A 117 -1.02 -1.62 14.79
C TYR A 117 -1.99 -1.88 15.95
N GLU A 118 -2.21 -3.15 16.31
CA GLU A 118 -3.07 -3.54 17.44
C GLU A 118 -2.53 -3.03 18.78
N GLU A 119 -1.22 -3.11 19.00
CA GLU A 119 -0.56 -2.57 20.20
C GLU A 119 -0.72 -1.05 20.29
N ASN A 120 -0.58 -0.34 19.17
CA ASN A 120 -0.75 1.12 19.12
C ASN A 120 -2.20 1.53 19.44
N LEU A 121 -3.19 0.79 18.94
CA LEU A 121 -4.60 1.03 19.27
C LEU A 121 -4.88 0.81 20.75
N ALA A 122 -4.35 -0.26 21.34
CA ALA A 122 -4.53 -0.54 22.77
C ALA A 122 -3.90 0.55 23.65
N ARG A 123 -2.73 1.08 23.27
CA ARG A 123 -2.09 2.20 23.98
C ARG A 123 -2.95 3.46 23.95
N ILE A 124 -3.48 3.83 22.79
CA ILE A 124 -4.34 5.03 22.64
C ILE A 124 -5.59 4.89 23.51
N HIS A 125 -6.23 3.72 23.53
CA HIS A 125 -7.41 3.47 24.36
C HIS A 125 -7.11 3.62 25.86
N ASN A 126 -5.97 3.12 26.32
CA ASN A 126 -5.59 3.20 27.74
C ASN A 126 -5.23 4.63 28.18
N THR A 127 -4.61 5.44 27.31
CA THR A 127 -4.31 6.85 27.62
C THR A 127 -5.58 7.71 27.72
N GLN A 128 -6.60 7.40 26.92
CA GLN A 128 -7.90 8.09 26.97
C GLN A 128 -8.66 7.76 28.27
N ASN A 129 -8.58 6.53 28.77
CA ASN A 129 -9.25 6.13 30.03
C ASN A 129 -8.60 6.72 31.30
N GLN A 130 -7.38 7.27 31.23
CA GLN A 130 -6.72 7.95 32.35
C GLN A 130 -6.97 9.47 32.40
N SER A 131 -7.57 10.04 31.34
CA SER A 131 -7.93 11.46 31.23
C SER A 131 -9.46 11.57 31.22
N GLY A 132 -10.08 11.60 32.41
CA GLY A 132 -11.52 11.38 32.61
C GLY A 132 -12.48 12.35 31.92
N ASP A 133 -13.79 12.04 32.05
CA ASP A 133 -14.95 12.91 31.78
C ASP A 133 -14.76 13.98 30.70
N ASN A 134 -15.08 13.63 29.45
CA ASN A 134 -15.85 14.49 28.55
C ASN A 134 -16.32 13.68 27.34
N GLN A 135 -17.63 13.43 27.31
CA GLN A 135 -18.34 12.84 26.18
C GLN A 135 -18.33 13.82 25.01
N GLU A 136 -17.57 13.52 23.96
CA GLU A 136 -17.83 13.85 22.53
C GLU A 136 -16.50 13.80 21.78
N THR A 137 -16.24 12.70 21.06
CA THR A 137 -15.34 12.63 19.88
C THR A 137 -15.21 11.20 19.33
N VAL A 138 -15.70 10.17 20.04
CA VAL A 138 -15.59 8.75 19.62
C VAL A 138 -16.46 8.38 18.39
N ALA A 139 -17.13 9.33 17.75
CA ALA A 139 -18.01 9.06 16.61
C ALA A 139 -17.28 8.92 15.24
N LYS A 140 -15.97 9.18 15.13
CA LYS A 140 -15.29 9.19 13.80
C LYS A 140 -14.38 8.00 13.46
N THR A 141 -14.09 7.10 14.41
CA THR A 141 -13.22 5.92 14.14
C THR A 141 -13.99 4.60 14.06
N LYS A 142 -15.32 4.61 14.19
CA LYS A 142 -16.20 3.45 14.00
C LYS A 142 -16.83 3.44 12.59
N ILE A 143 -16.00 3.38 11.55
CA ILE A 143 -16.39 3.17 10.15
C ILE A 143 -15.18 2.46 9.53
N ASP A 144 -15.07 1.16 9.27
CA ASP A 144 -16.01 0.09 8.95
C ASP A 144 -15.45 -1.25 9.49
N TYR A 145 -16.15 -1.89 10.42
CA TYR A 145 -16.02 -3.32 10.71
C TYR A 145 -17.43 -3.90 10.71
N ASN A 146 -18.05 -3.94 9.52
CA ASN A 146 -19.18 -4.82 9.19
C ASN A 146 -19.56 -4.69 7.71
N ALA A 147 -18.85 -5.45 6.88
CA ALA A 147 -19.30 -6.05 5.63
C ALA A 147 -18.23 -7.11 5.32
N GLY A 148 -18.31 -8.35 5.80
CA GLY A 148 -19.49 -9.21 5.79
C GLY A 148 -19.52 -9.91 4.44
N ASP A 149 -18.78 -11.02 4.33
CA ASP A 149 -19.08 -12.06 3.36
C ASP A 149 -20.57 -12.45 3.49
N ALA A 150 -21.35 -12.25 2.44
CA ALA A 150 -22.57 -13.00 2.08
C ALA A 150 -23.23 -12.37 0.84
N ASP A 151 -22.89 -12.88 -0.35
CA ASP A 151 -23.80 -13.41 -1.41
C ASP A 151 -23.03 -13.66 -2.72
#